data_AF-A0A953AFX5-F1
#
_entry.id   AF-A0A953AFX5-F1
#
_cell.length_a   1.000
_cell.length_b   1.000
_cell.length_c   1.000
_cell.angle_alpha   90.00
_cell.angle_beta   90.00
_cell.angle_gamma   90.00
#
_symmetry.space_group_name_H-M   'P 1'
#
loop_
_entity.id
_entity.type
_entity.pdbx_description
1 polymer ?
#
loop_
_entity_poly.entity_id
_entity_poly.type
_entity_poly.pdbx_seq_one_letter_code
_entity_poly.pdbx_strand_id
1 'polypeptide(L)'
;MRFGTKAAAAAALAFALAGCGGSASARDGQRALDRFFTRTAKGRAWAKRFPHRPGSVPCTARDPELRRRVAATCSTDVSLDPNRVVVTFTESWSHGNRARTWLVFLRKDGSIVSVSRAGSAPAR
;
A
#
# COMPACT_ATOMS: atom_id res chain seq x y z
N MET A 1 24.66 -48.16 37.43
CA MET A 1 24.74 -46.80 36.86
C MET A 1 25.81 -46.81 35.76
N ARG A 2 25.41 -46.68 34.49
CA ARG A 2 26.31 -46.67 33.33
C ARG A 2 25.85 -45.58 32.36
N PHE A 3 26.71 -44.60 32.13
CA PHE A 3 26.58 -43.59 31.07
C PHE A 3 26.91 -44.23 29.71
N GLY A 4 26.18 -43.88 28.67
CA GLY A 4 26.42 -44.34 27.30
C GLY A 4 25.76 -43.40 26.29
N THR A 5 26.50 -42.35 25.95
CA THR A 5 26.21 -41.33 24.93
C THR A 5 26.05 -41.93 23.51
N LYS A 6 24.98 -41.53 22.81
CA LYS A 6 24.91 -41.50 21.34
C LYS A 6 24.47 -40.09 20.95
N ALA A 7 25.41 -39.24 20.52
CA ALA A 7 25.69 -38.98 19.11
C ALA A 7 24.41 -38.54 18.37
N ALA A 8 24.14 -37.24 18.32
CA ALA A 8 24.61 -36.32 17.29
C ALA A 8 23.67 -36.29 16.08
N ALA A 9 22.93 -35.19 15.95
CA ALA A 9 22.72 -34.49 14.68
C ALA A 9 22.08 -33.15 15.02
N ALA A 10 22.94 -32.15 15.20
CA ALA A 10 22.56 -30.75 15.18
C ALA A 10 21.95 -30.44 13.80
N ALA A 11 20.63 -30.36 13.73
CA ALA A 11 19.97 -29.67 12.64
C ALA A 11 19.99 -28.17 12.97
N ALA A 12 21.18 -27.57 12.84
CA ALA A 12 21.31 -26.14 12.69
C ALA A 12 20.64 -25.76 11.37
N LEU A 13 19.34 -25.47 11.44
CA LEU A 13 18.60 -24.85 10.35
C LEU A 13 19.16 -23.45 10.16
N ALA A 14 20.22 -23.37 9.35
CA ALA A 14 20.69 -22.16 8.73
C ALA A 14 19.63 -21.66 7.74
N PHE A 15 18.57 -21.03 8.26
CA PHE A 15 17.73 -20.12 7.49
C PHE A 15 18.41 -18.75 7.44
N ALA A 16 19.55 -18.70 6.76
CA ALA A 16 20.09 -17.46 6.23
C ALA A 16 20.03 -17.60 4.71
N LEU A 17 18.97 -17.04 4.10
CA LEU A 17 18.91 -16.55 2.71
C LEU A 17 17.48 -16.08 2.38
N ALA A 18 17.10 -14.93 2.93
CA ALA A 18 16.14 -14.04 2.29
C ALA A 18 16.60 -12.61 2.53
N GLY A 19 16.99 -11.94 1.45
CA GLY A 19 17.69 -10.66 1.49
C GLY A 19 16.98 -9.60 2.33
N CYS A 20 17.72 -9.03 3.26
CA CYS A 20 17.40 -7.83 4.02
C CYS A 20 17.44 -6.54 3.13
N GLY A 21 16.99 -6.65 1.88
CA GLY A 21 16.83 -5.55 0.91
C GLY A 21 15.41 -4.99 0.87
N GLY A 22 14.42 -5.73 1.38
CA GLY A 22 13.01 -5.29 1.45
C GLY A 22 12.76 -4.18 2.46
N SER A 23 13.54 -4.10 3.53
CA SER A 23 13.31 -3.15 4.63
C SER A 23 13.70 -1.72 4.27
N ALA A 24 14.71 -1.51 3.43
CA ALA A 24 15.11 -0.17 2.98
C ALA A 24 14.11 0.36 1.95
N SER A 25 13.76 -0.48 0.97
CA SER A 25 12.75 -0.20 -0.04
C SER A 25 11.40 0.13 0.63
N ALA A 26 10.85 -0.76 1.46
CA ALA A 26 9.59 -0.53 2.15
C ALA A 26 9.59 0.76 3.00
N ARG A 27 10.71 1.09 3.66
CA ARG A 27 10.86 2.35 4.40
C ARG A 27 10.86 3.58 3.49
N ASP A 28 11.47 3.50 2.31
CA ASP A 28 11.44 4.60 1.33
C ASP A 28 10.04 4.83 0.76
N GLY A 29 9.31 3.75 0.46
CA GLY A 29 7.91 3.84 0.05
C GLY A 29 7.02 4.47 1.13
N GLN A 30 7.18 4.04 2.38
CA GLN A 30 6.44 4.62 3.50
C GLN A 30 6.79 6.11 3.69
N ARG A 31 8.08 6.48 3.63
CA ARG A 31 8.51 7.89 3.72
C ARG A 31 7.91 8.74 2.61
N ALA A 32 7.87 8.25 1.38
CA ALA A 32 7.25 8.96 0.27
C ALA A 32 5.73 9.12 0.48
N LEU A 33 5.06 8.10 0.99
CA LEU A 33 3.63 8.13 1.33
C LEU A 33 3.32 9.15 2.45
N ASP A 34 4.10 9.14 3.53
CA ASP A 34 3.96 10.10 4.64
C ASP A 34 4.14 11.54 4.16
N ARG A 35 5.16 11.77 3.32
CA ARG A 35 5.40 13.09 2.71
C ARG A 35 4.28 13.49 1.77
N PHE A 36 3.73 12.55 0.98
CA PHE A 36 2.56 12.83 0.15
C PHE A 36 1.38 13.31 0.99
N PHE A 37 1.05 12.59 2.07
CA PHE A 37 -0.08 12.93 2.95
C PHE A 37 0.10 14.25 3.68
N THR A 38 1.33 14.60 4.08
CA THR A 38 1.59 15.82 4.87
C THR A 38 1.84 17.05 3.99
N ARG A 39 2.57 16.90 2.88
CA ARG A 39 3.09 18.02 2.09
C ARG A 39 2.21 18.42 0.91
N THR A 40 1.32 17.55 0.45
CA THR A 40 0.47 17.85 -0.73
C THR A 40 -0.99 18.10 -0.34
N ALA A 41 -1.67 19.01 -1.04
CA ALA A 41 -3.09 19.25 -0.81
C ALA A 41 -3.95 18.01 -1.10
N LYS A 42 -3.63 17.27 -2.17
CA LYS A 42 -4.32 16.02 -2.53
C LYS A 42 -4.09 14.93 -1.48
N GLY A 43 -2.86 14.78 -1.00
CA GLY A 43 -2.53 13.87 0.08
C GLY A 43 -3.32 14.20 1.34
N ARG A 44 -3.31 15.46 1.81
CA ARG A 44 -4.12 15.86 2.98
C ARG A 44 -5.62 15.58 2.80
N ALA A 45 -6.15 15.74 1.59
CA ALA A 45 -7.55 15.40 1.30
C ALA A 45 -7.79 13.87 1.38
N TRP A 46 -6.85 13.06 0.90
CA TRP A 46 -6.97 11.60 0.85
C TRP A 46 -6.67 10.93 2.19
N ALA A 47 -5.81 11.55 3.01
CA ALA A 47 -5.48 11.15 4.38
C ALA A 47 -6.69 11.02 5.31
N LYS A 48 -7.82 11.66 4.95
CA LYS A 48 -9.08 11.58 5.70
C LYS A 48 -9.84 10.27 5.48
N ARG A 49 -9.46 9.49 4.47
CA ARG A 49 -10.21 8.32 3.99
C ARG A 49 -9.34 7.08 3.83
N PHE A 50 -8.11 7.25 3.35
CA PHE A 50 -7.19 6.15 3.09
C PHE A 50 -6.22 5.95 4.26
N PRO A 51 -5.80 4.71 4.53
CA PRO A 51 -4.84 4.42 5.58
C PRO A 51 -3.48 5.03 5.25
N HIS A 52 -2.76 5.46 6.29
CA HIS A 52 -1.45 6.10 6.13
C HIS A 52 -0.32 5.09 5.91
N ARG A 53 -0.63 3.80 6.06
CA ARG A 53 0.27 2.67 5.82
C ARG A 53 -0.40 1.69 4.85
N PRO A 54 0.38 0.87 4.13
CA PRO A 54 -0.17 -0.20 3.31
C PRO A 54 -1.16 -1.07 4.09
N GLY A 55 -2.31 -1.33 3.49
CA GLY A 55 -3.41 -2.06 4.12
C GLY A 55 -4.78 -1.46 3.80
N SER A 56 -5.81 -1.92 4.50
CA SER A 56 -7.21 -1.55 4.26
C SER A 56 -7.94 -1.17 5.53
N VAL A 57 -8.84 -0.19 5.45
CA VAL A 57 -9.72 0.22 6.55
C VAL A 57 -11.17 0.36 6.07
N PRO A 58 -12.17 0.12 6.94
CA PRO A 58 -13.54 0.55 6.67
C PRO A 58 -13.59 2.06 6.43
N CYS A 59 -14.36 2.49 5.44
CA CYS A 59 -14.52 3.89 5.10
C CYS A 59 -15.91 4.17 4.53
N THR A 60 -16.18 5.45 4.26
CA THR A 60 -17.41 5.88 3.61
C THR A 60 -17.10 6.56 2.29
N ALA A 61 -17.70 6.05 1.22
CA ALA A 61 -17.50 6.52 -0.14
C ALA A 61 -18.73 7.25 -0.67
N ARG A 62 -18.54 8.14 -1.66
CA ARG A 62 -19.66 8.75 -2.39
C ARG A 62 -19.95 7.90 -3.62
N ASP A 63 -21.09 7.21 -3.60
CA ASP A 63 -21.60 6.49 -4.77
C ASP A 63 -22.25 7.51 -5.73
N PRO A 64 -21.73 7.67 -6.96
CA PRO A 64 -22.30 8.61 -7.93
C PRO A 64 -23.67 8.18 -8.47
N GLU A 65 -23.95 6.88 -8.54
CA GLU A 65 -25.21 6.36 -9.07
C GLU A 65 -26.31 6.43 -8.02
N LEU A 66 -26.03 6.00 -6.80
CA LEU A 66 -27.00 6.10 -5.70
C LEU A 66 -27.09 7.51 -5.11
N ARG A 67 -26.22 8.43 -5.55
CA ARG A 67 -26.11 9.82 -5.07
C ARG A 67 -26.10 9.93 -3.54
N ARG A 68 -25.49 8.95 -2.86
CA ARG A 68 -25.41 8.88 -1.39
C ARG A 68 -24.06 8.36 -0.93
N ARG A 69 -23.83 8.48 0.39
CA ARG A 69 -22.67 7.88 1.04
C ARG A 69 -22.97 6.42 1.36
N VAL A 70 -22.01 5.54 1.10
CA VAL A 70 -22.14 4.09 1.24
C VAL A 70 -20.95 3.53 2.02
N ALA A 71 -21.18 2.40 2.70
CA ALA A 71 -20.10 1.65 3.33
C ALA A 71 -19.13 1.12 2.27
N ALA A 72 -17.84 1.24 2.57
CA ALA A 72 -16.79 0.90 1.65
C ALA A 72 -15.55 0.39 2.41
N THR A 73 -14.63 -0.19 1.66
CA THR A 73 -13.27 -0.50 2.11
C THR A 73 -12.30 0.35 1.33
N CYS A 74 -11.44 1.08 2.03
CA CYS A 74 -10.42 1.94 1.45
C CYS A 74 -9.05 1.31 1.71
N SER A 75 -8.32 0.98 0.65
CA SER A 75 -6.98 0.43 0.73
C SER A 75 -5.93 1.38 0.18
N THR A 76 -4.72 1.22 0.69
CA THR A 76 -3.50 1.84 0.18
C THR A 76 -2.47 0.75 -0.01
N ASP A 77 -1.82 0.74 -1.16
CA ASP A 77 -0.73 -0.16 -1.49
C ASP A 77 0.41 0.68 -2.05
N VAL A 78 1.65 0.30 -1.74
CA VAL A 78 2.85 1.03 -2.19
C VAL A 78 3.75 0.08 -2.94
N SER A 79 4.06 0.44 -4.18
CA SER A 79 5.03 -0.25 -5.01
C SER A 79 6.20 0.66 -5.34
N LEU A 80 7.38 0.06 -5.46
CA LEU A 80 8.64 0.77 -5.64
C LEU A 80 9.35 0.27 -6.87
N ASP A 81 9.70 1.21 -7.73
CA ASP A 81 10.60 1.06 -8.86
C ASP A 81 11.83 1.96 -8.58
N PRO A 82 13.03 1.62 -9.06
CA PRO A 82 14.28 2.35 -8.76
C PRO A 82 14.16 3.88 -8.72
N ASN A 83 13.34 4.44 -9.63
CA ASN A 83 13.21 5.89 -9.82
C ASN A 83 11.88 6.49 -9.35
N ARG A 84 10.92 5.68 -8.88
CA ARG A 84 9.53 6.15 -8.68
C ARG A 84 8.78 5.31 -7.64
N VAL A 85 7.94 5.99 -6.88
CA VAL A 85 7.03 5.36 -5.92
C VAL A 85 5.63 5.40 -6.52
N VAL A 86 4.98 4.25 -6.62
CA VAL A 86 3.59 4.16 -7.07
C VAL A 86 2.74 3.84 -5.86
N VAL A 87 1.80 4.72 -5.54
CA VAL A 87 0.81 4.49 -4.49
C VAL A 87 -0.52 4.20 -5.14
N THR A 88 -1.05 3.01 -4.88
CA THR A 88 -2.37 2.59 -5.34
C THR A 88 -3.36 2.83 -4.22
N PHE A 89 -4.42 3.55 -4.54
CA PHE A 89 -5.54 3.79 -3.63
C PHE A 89 -6.78 3.13 -4.21
N THR A 90 -7.40 2.23 -3.46
CA THR A 90 -8.62 1.54 -3.93
C THR A 90 -9.75 1.77 -2.96
N GLU A 91 -10.88 2.18 -3.48
CA GLU A 91 -12.14 2.29 -2.77
C GLU A 91 -13.10 1.23 -3.33
N SER A 92 -13.46 0.24 -2.53
CA SER A 92 -14.38 -0.84 -2.90
C SER A 92 -15.69 -0.71 -2.13
N TRP A 93 -16.83 -0.71 -2.82
CA TRP A 93 -18.14 -0.57 -2.17
C TRP A 93 -18.70 -1.93 -1.77
N SER A 94 -19.39 -1.99 -0.64
CA SER A 94 -19.99 -3.24 -0.14
C SER A 94 -21.13 -3.75 -1.02
N HIS A 95 -21.65 -2.92 -1.93
CA HIS A 95 -22.69 -3.28 -2.87
C HIS A 95 -22.20 -3.22 -4.33
N GLY A 96 -22.72 -4.12 -5.16
CA GLY A 96 -22.58 -4.06 -6.62
C GLY A 96 -21.20 -4.42 -7.19
N ASN A 97 -20.28 -5.00 -6.40
CA ASN A 97 -18.92 -5.37 -6.84
C ASN A 97 -18.16 -4.24 -7.54
N ARG A 98 -18.32 -3.02 -7.05
CA ARG A 98 -17.71 -1.84 -7.65
C ARG A 98 -16.49 -1.41 -6.87
N ALA A 99 -15.46 -1.03 -7.62
CA ALA A 99 -14.25 -0.45 -7.07
C ALA A 99 -13.82 0.76 -7.89
N ARG A 100 -13.16 1.70 -7.22
CA ARG A 100 -12.50 2.84 -7.83
C ARG A 100 -11.05 2.85 -7.40
N THR A 101 -10.15 2.73 -8.37
CA THR A 101 -8.72 2.70 -8.11
C THR A 101 -8.03 3.91 -8.72
N TRP A 102 -7.13 4.50 -7.95
CA TRP A 102 -6.25 5.56 -8.39
C TRP A 102 -4.80 5.15 -8.22
N LEU A 103 -3.99 5.44 -9.24
CA LEU A 103 -2.55 5.27 -9.24
C LEU A 103 -1.92 6.66 -9.09
N VAL A 104 -1.18 6.86 -8.01
CA VAL A 104 -0.47 8.11 -7.72
C VAL A 104 1.01 7.85 -7.87
N PHE A 105 1.61 8.49 -8.87
CA PHE A 105 3.04 8.40 -9.12
C PHE A 105 3.73 9.51 -8.34
N LEU A 106 4.59 9.14 -7.41
CA LEU A 106 5.33 10.04 -6.55
C LEU A 106 6.83 9.97 -6.85
N ARG A 107 7.51 11.10 -6.66
CA ARG A 107 8.96 11.10 -6.43
C ARG A 107 9.24 10.59 -5.00
N LYS A 108 10.50 10.23 -4.71
CA LYS A 108 10.92 9.80 -3.36
C LYS A 108 10.74 10.87 -2.27
N ASP A 109 10.60 12.14 -2.65
CA ASP A 109 10.30 13.25 -1.74
C ASP A 109 8.79 13.41 -1.43
N GLY A 110 7.93 12.55 -2.00
CA GLY A 110 6.48 12.57 -1.83
C GLY A 110 5.75 13.60 -2.70
N SER A 111 6.44 14.31 -3.59
CA SER A 111 5.81 15.17 -4.59
C SER A 111 5.11 14.35 -5.67
N ILE A 112 3.97 14.86 -6.16
CA ILE A 112 3.14 14.19 -7.16
C ILE A 112 3.74 14.43 -8.54
N VAL A 113 4.02 13.35 -9.26
CA VAL A 113 4.35 13.39 -10.69
C VAL A 113 3.07 13.35 -11.51
N SER A 114 2.18 12.40 -11.23
CA SER A 114 0.90 12.26 -11.93
C SER A 114 -0.10 11.44 -11.11
N VAL A 115 -1.38 11.57 -11.46
CA VAL A 115 -2.46 10.77 -10.88
C VAL A 115 -3.29 10.21 -12.04
N SER A 116 -3.39 8.90 -12.12
CA SER A 116 -4.26 8.19 -13.06
C SER A 116 -5.38 7.49 -12.31
N ARG A 117 -6.54 7.32 -12.95
CA ARG A 117 -7.65 6.54 -12.41
C ARG A 117 -7.84 5.31 -13.29
N ALA A 118 -7.66 4.13 -12.71
CA ALA A 118 -7.84 2.87 -13.42
C ALA A 118 -9.30 2.71 -13.85
N GLY A 119 -9.51 2.24 -15.07
CA GLY A 119 -10.85 2.06 -15.66
C GLY A 119 -11.52 3.35 -16.15
N SER A 120 -10.81 4.47 -16.21
CA SER A 120 -11.26 5.65 -16.97
C SER A 120 -10.78 5.46 -18.40
N ALA A 121 -11.69 5.38 -19.38
CA ALA A 121 -11.28 5.55 -20.77
C ALA A 121 -10.49 6.88 -20.90
N PRO A 122 -9.44 6.94 -21.73
CA PRO A 122 -8.77 8.21 -22.00
C PRO A 122 -9.81 9.20 -22.51
N ALA A 123 -9.79 10.42 -21.96
CA ALA A 123 -10.57 11.52 -22.52
C ALA A 123 -10.18 11.66 -24.00
N ARG A 124 -11.16 11.45 -24.89
CA ARG A 124 -11.04 11.83 -26.30
C ARG A 124 -11.15 13.35 -26.41
#